data_AF-A0A1S6H4S4-F1
#
_entry.id   AF-A0A1S6H4S4-F1
#
_cell.length_a   1.000
_cell.length_b   1.000
_cell.length_c   1.000
_cell.angle_alpha   90.00
_cell.angle_beta   90.00
_cell.angle_gamma   90.00
#
_symmetry.space_group_name_H-M   'P 1'
#
loop_
_entity.id
_entity.type
_entity.pdbx_description
1 polymer ?
#
loop_
_entity_poly.entity_id
_entity_poly.type
_entity_poly.pdbx_seq_one_letter_code
_entity_poly.pdbx_strand_id
1 'polypeptide(L)'
;MPAKIPQDVTREDRLVGPLTLKQFLYVLAGASIVFIAYQYYAMQYLYGIEFVLISLVAGSLSIAFAFSKVNGQPFGVFIVNLFKFWLANKQRVWHKEPRELVETIKVSATDIKDTKSELQERKQGKELQSQLEKLSRVLDAGGTIKPDDQEAVTTQVNNLNENPSLVNEAGLDVEDVLAENE
;
A
#
# COMPACT_ATOMS: atom_id res chain seq x y z
N MET A 1 -41.66 -9.85 8.63
CA MET A 1 -40.77 -8.82 8.07
C MET A 1 -39.34 -9.23 8.41
N PRO A 2 -38.40 -9.29 7.47
CA PRO A 2 -37.01 -9.61 7.80
C PRO A 2 -36.46 -8.55 8.76
N ALA A 3 -35.83 -9.00 9.85
CA ALA A 3 -35.23 -8.10 10.84
C ALA A 3 -34.10 -7.30 10.19
N LYS A 4 -34.17 -5.97 10.29
CA LYS A 4 -33.16 -5.08 9.73
C LYS A 4 -31.90 -5.16 10.58
N ILE A 5 -30.82 -5.67 10.02
CA ILE A 5 -29.52 -5.75 10.69
C ILE A 5 -29.00 -4.32 10.89
N PRO A 6 -28.65 -3.89 12.11
CA PRO A 6 -28.02 -2.60 12.33
C PRO A 6 -26.63 -2.58 11.66
N GLN A 7 -26.46 -1.78 10.61
CA GLN A 7 -25.23 -1.73 9.80
C GLN A 7 -24.24 -0.63 10.22
N ASP A 8 -24.51 0.10 11.30
CA ASP A 8 -23.75 1.32 11.64
C ASP A 8 -23.06 1.22 13.01
N VAL A 9 -22.31 0.14 13.25
CA VAL A 9 -21.51 -0.03 14.50
C VAL A 9 -20.15 0.68 14.44
N THR A 10 -19.73 1.11 13.25
CA THR A 10 -18.37 1.64 12.99
C THR A 10 -18.33 3.17 12.93
N ARG A 11 -19.48 3.85 12.91
CA ARG A 11 -19.50 5.31 12.95
C ARG A 11 -19.08 5.81 14.33
N GLU A 12 -18.19 6.79 14.33
CA GLU A 12 -17.83 7.50 15.55
C GLU A 12 -19.07 8.16 16.18
N ASP A 13 -19.20 8.01 17.49
CA ASP A 13 -20.30 8.62 18.24
C ASP A 13 -20.22 10.15 18.17
N ARG A 14 -21.38 10.78 17.96
CA ARG A 14 -21.51 12.22 17.80
C ARG A 14 -22.00 12.81 19.12
N LEU A 15 -21.12 13.52 19.81
CA LEU A 15 -21.42 14.03 21.15
C LEU A 15 -22.20 15.35 21.11
N VAL A 16 -21.77 16.30 20.27
CA VAL A 16 -22.35 17.65 20.21
C VAL A 16 -22.82 17.95 18.79
N GLY A 17 -24.10 17.66 18.53
CA GLY A 17 -24.72 17.84 17.22
C GLY A 17 -24.03 16.99 16.14
N PRO A 18 -23.46 17.58 15.08
CA PRO A 18 -22.77 16.83 14.03
C PRO A 18 -21.31 16.48 14.35
N LEU A 19 -20.73 17.03 15.43
CA LEU A 19 -19.31 16.87 15.77
C LEU A 19 -19.06 15.56 16.53
N THR A 20 -18.02 14.82 16.11
CA THR A 20 -17.51 13.68 16.89
C THR A 20 -16.69 14.17 18.09
N LEU A 21 -16.49 13.32 19.10
CA LEU A 21 -15.71 13.68 20.30
C LEU A 21 -14.31 14.24 19.96
N LYS A 22 -13.64 13.63 18.97
CA LYS A 22 -12.31 14.05 18.51
C LYS A 22 -12.36 15.44 17.88
N GLN A 23 -13.35 15.68 17.03
CA GLN A 23 -13.54 16.97 16.36
C GLN A 23 -13.85 18.07 17.37
N PHE A 24 -14.69 17.79 18.36
CA PHE A 24 -14.97 18.70 19.46
C PHE A 24 -13.68 19.06 20.21
N LEU A 25 -12.82 18.08 20.51
CA LEU A 25 -11.56 18.35 21.21
C LEU A 25 -10.60 19.24 20.40
N TYR A 26 -10.54 19.07 19.07
CA TYR A 26 -9.74 19.95 18.21
C TYR A 26 -10.25 21.39 18.20
N VAL A 27 -11.57 21.58 18.13
CA VAL A 27 -12.21 22.91 18.20
C VAL A 27 -11.97 23.53 19.57
N LEU A 28 -12.12 22.75 20.64
CA LEU A 28 -11.89 23.20 22.01
C LEU A 28 -10.43 23.65 22.22
N ALA A 29 -9.46 22.89 21.70
CA ALA A 29 -8.06 23.24 21.78
C ALA A 29 -7.75 24.55 21.03
N GLY A 30 -8.28 24.71 19.82
CA GLY A 30 -8.14 25.96 19.05
C GLY A 30 -8.81 27.15 19.75
N ALA A 31 -10.04 26.98 20.22
CA ALA A 31 -10.77 28.00 20.97
C ALA A 31 -10.02 28.40 22.25
N SER A 32 -9.39 27.45 22.94
CA SER A 32 -8.57 27.71 24.13
C SER A 32 -7.36 28.60 23.79
N ILE A 33 -6.66 28.32 22.69
CA ILE A 33 -5.53 29.13 22.22
C ILE A 33 -6.00 30.55 21.86
N VAL A 34 -7.11 30.68 21.12
CA VAL A 34 -7.67 31.99 20.76
C VAL A 34 -8.11 32.77 22.00
N PHE A 35 -8.69 32.08 22.99
CA PHE A 35 -9.11 32.69 24.25
C PHE A 35 -7.91 33.19 25.07
N ILE A 36 -6.84 32.41 25.14
CA ILE A 36 -5.58 32.84 25.77
C ILE A 36 -5.03 34.07 25.05
N ALA A 37 -4.97 34.05 23.71
CA ALA A 37 -4.52 35.20 22.91
C ALA A 37 -5.40 36.44 23.15
N TYR A 38 -6.72 36.27 23.29
CA TYR A 38 -7.64 37.34 23.65
C TYR A 38 -7.34 37.90 25.05
N GLN A 39 -7.02 37.04 26.03
CA GLN A 39 -6.66 37.48 27.37
C GLN A 39 -5.38 38.33 27.37
N TYR A 40 -4.35 37.93 26.62
CA TYR A 40 -3.12 38.71 26.47
C TYR A 40 -3.35 40.06 25.78
N TYR A 41 -4.22 40.09 24.76
CA TYR A 41 -4.65 41.34 24.13
C TYR A 41 -5.41 42.25 25.11
N ALA A 42 -6.35 41.70 25.89
CA ALA A 42 -7.12 42.45 26.88
C ALA A 42 -6.23 43.01 28.01
N MET A 43 -5.16 42.32 28.37
CA MET A 43 -4.14 42.78 29.32
C MET A 43 -3.11 43.75 28.70
N GLN A 44 -3.28 44.17 27.44
CA GLN A 44 -2.37 45.06 26.71
C GLN A 44 -0.93 44.53 26.53
N TYR A 45 -0.71 43.22 26.66
CA TYR A 45 0.58 42.59 26.35
C TYR A 45 0.80 42.36 24.85
N LEU A 46 -0.28 42.42 24.05
CA LEU A 46 -0.26 42.08 22.63
C LEU A 46 -0.91 43.21 21.81
N TYR A 47 -0.34 43.54 20.64
CA TYR A 47 -0.95 44.48 19.72
C TYR A 47 -2.12 43.83 18.97
N GLY A 48 -3.09 44.64 18.52
CA GLY A 48 -4.28 44.13 17.82
C GLY A 48 -3.95 43.33 16.54
N ILE A 49 -2.89 43.72 15.82
CA ILE A 49 -2.43 43.00 14.61
C ILE A 49 -1.94 41.58 14.93
N GLU A 50 -1.21 41.41 16.03
CA GLU A 50 -0.66 40.13 16.48
C GLU A 50 -1.79 39.21 16.95
N PHE A 51 -2.76 39.76 17.69
CA PHE A 51 -3.95 39.01 18.10
C PHE A 51 -4.71 38.47 16.88
N VAL A 52 -4.97 39.31 15.88
CA VAL A 52 -5.69 38.90 14.67
C VAL A 52 -4.93 37.81 13.94
N LEU A 53 -3.61 37.93 13.77
CA LEU A 53 -2.80 36.91 13.13
C LEU A 53 -2.83 35.57 13.87
N ILE A 54 -2.62 35.59 15.20
CA ILE A 54 -2.65 34.37 16.01
C ILE A 54 -4.04 33.73 15.97
N SER A 55 -5.09 34.54 16.11
CA SER A 55 -6.47 34.06 16.09
C SER A 55 -6.83 33.44 14.74
N LEU A 56 -6.44 34.09 13.65
CA LEU A 56 -6.67 33.59 12.29
C LEU A 56 -5.95 32.26 12.06
N VAL A 57 -4.67 32.17 12.42
CA VAL A 57 -3.87 30.95 12.23
C VAL A 57 -4.38 29.82 13.13
N ALA A 58 -4.56 30.07 14.42
CA ALA A 58 -5.03 29.05 15.36
C ALA A 58 -6.46 28.59 15.05
N GLY A 59 -7.36 29.52 14.72
CA GLY A 59 -8.74 29.22 14.35
C GLY A 59 -8.84 28.43 13.06
N SER A 60 -8.16 28.87 12.00
CA SER A 60 -8.15 28.16 10.71
C SER A 60 -7.55 26.76 10.83
N LEU A 61 -6.47 26.61 11.59
CA LEU A 61 -5.84 25.31 11.82
C LEU A 61 -6.77 24.37 12.60
N SER A 62 -7.43 24.86 13.65
CA SER A 62 -8.38 24.07 14.44
C SER A 62 -9.56 23.57 13.60
N ILE A 63 -10.12 24.43 12.75
CA ILE A 63 -11.21 24.07 11.82
C ILE A 63 -10.71 23.04 10.80
N ALA A 64 -9.51 23.22 10.25
CA ALA A 64 -8.91 22.27 9.32
C ALA A 64 -8.73 20.89 9.98
N PHE A 65 -8.24 20.83 11.21
CA PHE A 65 -8.09 19.57 11.95
C PHE A 65 -9.44 18.89 12.26
N ALA A 66 -10.50 19.66 12.52
CA ALA A 66 -11.80 19.12 12.87
C ALA A 66 -12.57 18.58 11.65
N PHE A 67 -12.56 19.29 10.53
CA PHE A 67 -13.41 18.95 9.37
C PHE A 67 -12.67 18.32 8.20
N SER A 68 -11.34 18.47 8.11
CA SER A 68 -10.59 17.86 7.03
C SER A 68 -10.43 16.35 7.26
N LYS A 69 -10.65 15.59 6.19
CA LYS A 69 -10.37 14.16 6.13
C LYS A 69 -9.47 13.93 4.95
N VAL A 70 -8.31 13.33 5.20
CA VAL A 70 -7.35 13.00 4.14
C VAL A 70 -7.44 11.50 3.89
N ASN A 71 -7.80 11.10 2.67
CA ASN A 71 -7.93 9.69 2.26
C ASN A 71 -8.82 8.85 3.19
N GLY A 72 -9.92 9.42 3.67
CA GLY A 72 -10.84 8.73 4.59
C GLY A 72 -10.34 8.60 6.04
N GLN A 73 -9.14 9.08 6.36
CA GLN A 73 -8.57 9.09 7.70
C GLN A 73 -8.78 10.43 8.40
N PRO A 74 -8.96 10.45 9.73
CA PRO A 74 -8.99 11.68 10.50
C PRO A 74 -7.63 12.41 10.38
N PHE A 75 -7.67 13.72 10.18
CA PHE A 75 -6.49 14.55 9.91
C PHE A 75 -5.39 14.41 10.96
N GLY A 76 -5.75 14.23 12.25
CA GLY A 76 -4.77 14.01 13.31
C GLY A 76 -3.89 12.76 13.10
N VAL A 77 -4.47 11.66 12.61
CA VAL A 77 -3.72 10.42 12.31
C VAL A 77 -2.81 10.63 11.10
N PHE A 78 -3.31 11.34 10.09
CA PHE A 78 -2.52 11.70 8.92
C PHE A 78 -1.27 12.52 9.31
N ILE A 79 -1.42 13.52 10.19
CA ILE A 79 -0.30 14.35 10.67
C ILE A 79 0.72 13.52 11.45
N VAL A 80 0.27 12.64 12.35
CA VAL A 80 1.18 11.74 13.08
C VAL A 80 1.94 10.84 12.11
N ASN A 81 1.27 10.31 11.09
CA ASN A 81 1.91 9.49 10.06
C ASN A 81 2.87 10.30 9.18
N LEU A 82 2.56 11.57 8.91
CA LEU A 82 3.45 12.48 8.18
C LEU A 82 4.72 12.75 8.98
N PHE A 83 4.61 13.03 10.28
CA PHE A 83 5.77 13.19 11.16
C PHE A 83 6.58 11.89 11.27
N LYS A 84 5.92 10.75 11.43
CA LYS A 84 6.59 9.43 11.40
C LYS A 84 7.33 9.21 10.09
N PHE A 85 6.73 9.55 8.95
CA PHE A 85 7.38 9.41 7.65
C PHE A 85 8.60 10.33 7.51
N TRP A 86 8.54 11.55 8.06
CA TRP A 86 9.64 12.49 7.98
C TRP A 86 10.81 12.09 8.89
N LEU A 87 10.51 11.61 10.10
CA LEU A 87 11.52 11.11 11.04
C LEU A 87 12.01 9.69 10.71
N ALA A 88 11.24 8.92 9.93
CA ALA A 88 11.63 7.58 9.56
C ALA A 88 12.89 7.61 8.69
N ASN A 89 13.83 6.72 9.01
CA ASN A 89 15.00 6.51 8.18
C ASN A 89 14.55 6.01 6.80
N LYS A 90 14.92 6.74 5.74
CA LYS A 90 14.54 6.43 4.36
C LYS A 90 15.29 5.23 3.81
N GLN A 91 16.35 4.81 4.48
CA GLN A 91 17.09 3.60 4.14
C GLN A 91 16.34 2.37 4.65
N ARG A 92 15.53 1.78 3.77
CA ARG A 92 15.05 0.41 3.93
C ARG A 92 16.17 -0.53 3.51
N VAL A 93 17.09 -0.84 4.42
CA VAL A 93 18.06 -1.91 4.21
C VAL A 93 17.31 -3.23 4.39
N TRP A 94 17.27 -4.03 3.33
CA TRP A 94 16.78 -5.40 3.43
C TRP A 94 17.77 -6.20 4.26
N HIS A 95 17.45 -6.41 5.54
CA HIS A 95 18.19 -7.35 6.37
C HIS A 95 17.58 -8.74 6.17
N LYS A 96 18.38 -9.67 5.64
CA LYS A 96 18.09 -11.11 5.75
C LYS A 96 18.34 -11.52 7.20
N GLU A 97 17.53 -11.02 8.14
CA GLU A 97 17.58 -11.53 9.50
C GLU A 97 17.07 -12.97 9.50
N PRO A 98 17.73 -13.90 10.21
CA PRO A 98 17.11 -15.17 10.53
C PRO A 98 15.82 -14.83 11.28
N ARG A 99 14.71 -15.31 10.74
CA ARG A 99 13.35 -15.02 11.21
C ARG A 99 13.24 -15.49 12.65
N GLU A 100 13.46 -14.62 13.63
CA GLU A 100 13.02 -14.92 14.99
C GLU A 100 11.50 -14.99 14.93
N LEU A 101 10.98 -16.12 15.40
CA LEU A 101 9.57 -16.46 15.37
C LEU A 101 8.80 -15.41 16.17
N VAL A 102 8.32 -14.37 15.49
CA VAL A 102 7.28 -13.50 16.02
C VAL A 102 6.12 -14.43 16.35
N GLU A 103 5.82 -14.54 17.64
CA GLU A 103 4.78 -15.42 18.17
C GLU A 103 3.50 -15.26 17.34
N THR A 104 3.06 -16.40 16.84
CA THR A 104 1.98 -16.58 15.91
C THR A 104 0.69 -15.95 16.43
N ILE A 105 0.13 -15.01 15.67
CA ILE A 105 -1.30 -14.71 15.70
C ILE A 105 -2.02 -16.03 15.37
N LYS A 106 -2.64 -16.66 16.38
CA LYS A 106 -3.41 -17.90 16.23
C LYS A 106 -4.64 -17.65 15.35
N VAL A 107 -4.57 -18.07 14.09
CA VAL A 107 -5.75 -18.24 13.24
C VAL A 107 -6.05 -19.73 13.14
N SER A 108 -7.23 -20.13 13.63
CA SER A 108 -7.74 -21.49 13.65
C SER A 108 -8.09 -21.94 12.22
N ALA A 109 -7.41 -22.97 11.72
CA ALA A 109 -7.70 -23.60 10.43
C ALA A 109 -8.50 -24.90 10.66
N THR A 110 -9.76 -24.94 10.26
CA THR A 110 -10.60 -26.16 10.32
C THR A 110 -11.15 -26.61 8.96
N ASP A 111 -11.00 -25.85 7.88
CA ASP A 111 -11.67 -26.18 6.63
C ASP A 111 -10.71 -26.35 5.45
N ILE A 112 -10.09 -27.53 5.28
CA ILE A 112 -9.69 -28.03 3.94
C ILE A 112 -9.80 -29.56 3.95
N LYS A 113 -10.94 -30.08 3.51
CA LYS A 113 -11.30 -31.51 3.51
C LYS A 113 -11.59 -32.04 2.10
N ASP A 114 -10.88 -31.54 1.09
CA ASP A 114 -11.10 -31.90 -0.31
C ASP A 114 -10.00 -32.81 -0.87
N THR A 115 -9.97 -34.03 -0.33
CA THR A 115 -9.07 -35.17 -0.60
C THR A 115 -9.35 -35.85 -1.96
N LYS A 116 -9.42 -35.10 -3.07
CA LYS A 116 -9.60 -35.71 -4.41
C LYS A 116 -8.61 -35.28 -5.51
N SER A 117 -7.69 -34.35 -5.23
CA SER A 117 -6.60 -33.93 -6.15
C SER A 117 -5.30 -34.77 -6.02
N GLU A 118 -5.21 -35.61 -5.00
CA GLU A 118 -3.97 -36.20 -4.48
C GLU A 118 -3.23 -37.20 -5.40
N LEU A 119 -3.85 -37.69 -6.50
CA LEU A 119 -3.23 -38.69 -7.38
C LEU A 119 -2.56 -38.10 -8.64
N GLN A 120 -3.02 -36.95 -9.15
CA GLN A 120 -2.30 -36.21 -10.21
C GLN A 120 -1.13 -35.40 -9.63
N GLU A 121 -1.29 -34.91 -8.40
CA GLU A 121 -0.26 -34.21 -7.63
C GLU A 121 0.98 -35.07 -7.34
N ARG A 122 0.91 -36.41 -7.36
CA ARG A 122 2.08 -37.27 -7.06
C ARG A 122 3.07 -37.36 -8.23
N LYS A 123 2.59 -37.27 -9.48
CA LYS A 123 3.46 -37.26 -10.68
C LYS A 123 3.98 -35.87 -10.98
N GLN A 124 3.09 -34.88 -10.98
CA GLN A 124 3.49 -33.48 -10.98
C GLN A 124 4.40 -33.18 -9.78
N GLY A 125 4.18 -33.81 -8.62
CA GLY A 125 4.99 -33.62 -7.43
C GLY A 125 6.46 -33.97 -7.61
N LYS A 126 6.81 -35.00 -8.39
CA LYS A 126 8.22 -35.32 -8.69
C LYS A 126 8.86 -34.28 -9.62
N GLU A 127 8.10 -33.77 -10.58
CA GLU A 127 8.57 -32.75 -11.52
C GLU A 127 8.65 -31.36 -10.85
N LEU A 128 7.61 -30.98 -10.13
CA LEU A 128 7.52 -29.79 -9.28
C LEU A 128 8.61 -29.80 -8.22
N GLN A 129 8.98 -30.95 -7.63
CA GLN A 129 10.12 -31.05 -6.72
C GLN A 129 11.42 -30.66 -7.43
N SER A 130 11.65 -31.13 -8.65
CA SER A 130 12.83 -30.75 -9.42
C SER A 130 12.84 -29.27 -9.83
N GLN A 131 11.66 -28.70 -10.11
CA GLN A 131 11.50 -27.28 -10.45
C GLN A 131 11.64 -26.38 -9.21
N LEU A 132 11.12 -26.81 -8.05
CA LEU A 132 11.27 -26.12 -6.77
C LEU A 132 12.72 -26.16 -6.28
N GLU A 133 13.42 -27.28 -6.49
CA GLU A 133 14.85 -27.39 -6.18
C GLU A 133 15.70 -26.45 -7.06
N LYS A 134 15.33 -26.30 -8.34
CA LYS A 134 15.96 -25.32 -9.23
C LYS A 134 15.68 -23.89 -8.77
N LEU A 135 14.42 -23.58 -8.43
CA LEU A 135 14.02 -22.26 -7.94
C LEU A 135 14.66 -21.94 -6.57
N SER A 136 14.77 -22.91 -5.67
CA SER A 136 15.42 -22.73 -4.37
C SER A 136 16.91 -22.46 -4.54
N ARG A 137 17.60 -23.20 -5.43
CA ARG A 137 19.00 -22.93 -5.74
C ARG A 137 19.22 -21.53 -6.31
N VAL A 138 18.32 -21.06 -7.18
CA VAL A 138 18.38 -19.70 -7.73
C VAL A 138 18.12 -18.63 -6.66
N LEU A 139 17.19 -18.89 -5.74
CA LEU A 139 16.88 -18.00 -4.62
C LEU A 139 18.04 -17.95 -3.60
N ASP A 140 18.64 -19.10 -3.29
CA ASP A 140 19.78 -19.24 -2.38
C ASP A 140 21.06 -18.65 -2.99
N ALA A 141 21.25 -18.77 -4.31
CA ALA A 141 22.36 -18.15 -5.05
C ALA A 141 22.19 -16.62 -5.26
N GLY A 142 21.10 -16.02 -4.78
CA GLY A 142 20.91 -14.57 -4.81
C GLY A 142 20.86 -13.95 -6.21
N GLY A 143 20.57 -14.74 -7.25
CA GLY A 143 20.43 -14.27 -8.63
C GLY A 143 21.71 -14.28 -9.49
N THR A 144 22.83 -14.86 -9.05
CA THR A 144 24.02 -15.01 -9.90
C THR A 144 24.04 -16.39 -10.58
N ILE A 145 23.74 -16.46 -11.87
CA ILE A 145 23.81 -17.68 -12.68
C ILE A 145 25.27 -17.93 -13.11
N LYS A 146 25.81 -19.13 -12.84
CA LYS A 146 27.13 -19.54 -13.35
C LYS A 146 27.03 -19.82 -14.86
N PRO A 147 28.08 -19.54 -15.65
CA PRO A 147 28.03 -19.66 -17.12
C PRO A 147 27.70 -21.07 -17.64
N ASP A 148 27.93 -22.13 -16.85
CA ASP A 148 27.55 -23.51 -17.19
C ASP A 148 26.04 -23.74 -17.36
N ASP A 149 25.19 -22.90 -16.75
CA ASP A 149 23.72 -23.09 -16.78
C ASP A 149 23.04 -22.23 -17.87
N GLN A 150 23.77 -21.41 -18.63
CA GLN A 150 23.22 -20.53 -19.67
C GLN A 150 22.72 -21.30 -20.90
N GLU A 151 23.36 -22.42 -21.24
CA GLU A 151 23.00 -23.24 -22.41
C GLU A 151 21.64 -23.96 -22.22
N ALA A 152 21.22 -24.19 -20.97
CA ALA A 152 19.92 -24.79 -20.65
C ALA A 152 18.77 -23.77 -20.67
N VAL A 153 19.08 -22.47 -20.49
CA VAL A 153 18.08 -21.40 -20.57
C VAL A 153 17.74 -21.10 -22.03
N THR A 154 18.73 -21.03 -22.92
CA THR A 154 18.50 -20.78 -24.36
C THR A 154 17.74 -21.93 -25.04
N THR A 155 17.99 -23.18 -24.62
CA THR A 155 17.29 -24.35 -25.16
C THR A 155 15.80 -24.35 -24.83
N GLN A 156 15.37 -23.79 -23.68
CA GLN A 156 13.95 -23.69 -23.34
C GLN A 156 13.24 -22.48 -23.98
N VAL A 157 13.96 -21.42 -24.36
CA VAL A 157 13.35 -20.28 -25.08
C VAL A 157 12.93 -20.68 -26.50
N ASN A 158 13.66 -21.58 -27.16
CA ASN A 158 13.30 -22.09 -28.49
C ASN A 158 12.05 -22.99 -28.49
N ASN A 159 11.81 -23.74 -27.41
CA ASN A 159 10.63 -24.61 -27.30
C ASN A 159 9.34 -23.86 -26.91
N LEU A 160 9.38 -22.54 -26.73
CA LEU A 160 8.19 -21.69 -26.66
C LEU A 160 7.76 -21.16 -28.04
N ASN A 161 8.53 -21.42 -29.11
CA ASN A 161 8.22 -21.01 -30.47
C ASN A 161 7.84 -22.21 -31.37
N GLU A 162 6.95 -23.07 -30.89
CA GLU A 162 6.28 -24.08 -31.73
C GLU A 162 5.11 -23.43 -32.50
N ASN A 163 5.39 -22.54 -33.46
CA ASN A 163 4.52 -22.44 -34.64
C ASN A 163 5.24 -21.87 -35.86
N PRO A 164 5.85 -22.71 -36.70
CA PRO A 164 6.39 -22.30 -38.00
C PRO A 164 5.32 -22.32 -39.12
N SER A 165 4.05 -22.64 -38.84
CA SER A 165 3.14 -23.11 -39.90
C SER A 165 2.10 -22.13 -40.44
N LEU A 166 2.11 -20.84 -40.07
CA LEU A 166 1.22 -19.83 -40.69
C LEU A 166 1.95 -18.63 -41.34
N VAL A 167 3.18 -18.82 -41.83
CA VAL A 167 3.78 -17.83 -42.75
C VAL A 167 3.71 -18.41 -44.16
N ASN A 168 2.60 -18.13 -44.83
CA ASN A 168 2.51 -18.34 -46.28
C ASN A 168 3.61 -17.53 -46.95
N GLU A 169 4.47 -18.22 -47.68
CA GLU A 169 5.33 -17.67 -48.72
C GLU A 169 4.45 -17.06 -49.82
N ALA A 170 4.03 -15.82 -49.63
CA ALA A 170 3.82 -14.91 -50.74
C ALA A 170 5.00 -13.95 -50.68
N GLY A 171 5.93 -14.12 -51.62
CA GLY A 171 7.05 -13.20 -51.82
C GLY A 171 6.51 -11.78 -51.96
N LEU A 172 6.92 -10.93 -51.02
CA LEU A 172 6.80 -9.49 -51.17
C LEU A 172 8.19 -8.94 -50.88
N ASP A 173 8.92 -8.80 -51.97
CA ASP A 173 10.29 -8.33 -51.99
C ASP A 173 10.29 -6.88 -51.49
N VAL A 174 11.27 -6.55 -50.65
CA VAL A 174 11.36 -5.28 -49.91
C VAL A 174 11.52 -4.06 -50.84
N GLU A 175 11.62 -4.28 -52.16
CA GLU A 175 11.78 -3.26 -53.20
C GLU A 175 10.44 -2.65 -53.68
N ASP A 176 9.29 -3.33 -53.51
CA ASP A 176 7.99 -2.81 -53.99
C ASP A 176 7.37 -1.73 -53.06
N VAL A 177 7.77 -1.68 -51.78
CA VAL A 177 7.22 -0.71 -50.81
C VAL A 177 7.80 0.70 -50.98
N LEU A 178 8.93 0.85 -51.69
CA LEU A 178 9.57 2.15 -51.93
C LEU A 178 9.15 2.80 -53.26
N ALA A 179 8.40 2.10 -54.11
CA ALA A 179 7.95 2.62 -55.40
C ALA A 179 6.56 3.30 -55.36
N GLU A 180 5.81 3.23 -54.24
CA GLU A 180 4.44 3.75 -54.16
C GLU A 180 4.30 5.05 -53.34
N ASN A 181 5.36 5.86 -53.26
CA ASN A 181 5.24 7.24 -52.77
C ASN A 181 6.05 8.20 -53.67
N GLU A 182 5.60 8.33 -54.92
CA GLU A 182 5.61 9.61 -55.65
C GLU A 182 4.21 10.23 -55.57
#